data_AF-A0A1I8AFF5-F1
#
_entry.id   AF-A0A1I8AFF5-F1
#
_cell.length_a   1.000
_cell.length_b   1.000
_cell.length_c   1.000
_cell.angle_alpha   90.00
_cell.angle_beta   90.00
_cell.angle_gamma   90.00
#
_symmetry.space_group_name_H-M   'P 1'
#
loop_
_entity.id
_entity.type
_entity.pdbx_description
1 polymer ?
#
loop_
_entity_poly.entity_id
_entity_poly.type
_entity_poly.pdbx_seq_one_letter_code
_entity_poly.pdbx_strand_id
1 'polypeptide(L)'
;MHGFGGMISLDLATDLAGARRFLEQVQIFALAESLGGVESLIEHPAIMTHATIPEQTRAQLGIGDALVRLSRRKQVERAWQQTLANQPQRIAPSEEHQALILETLGQLQAMLERLPAPVAEAFCLAQLQGLNYRQIATQLGVSERTVTKYMAQAMLQCLLLEVELDGALL
;
A
#
# COMPACT_ATOMS: atom_id res chain seq x y z
N MET A 1 -18.56 23.33 15.86
CA MET A 1 -17.86 22.04 15.67
C MET A 1 -18.32 21.45 14.34
N HIS A 2 -17.42 21.01 13.44
CA HIS A 2 -17.77 20.47 12.11
C HIS A 2 -18.07 18.94 12.11
N GLY A 3 -18.61 18.40 13.21
CA GLY A 3 -18.94 16.97 13.33
C GLY A 3 -19.18 16.52 14.78
N PHE A 4 -19.59 15.26 14.96
CA PHE A 4 -20.06 14.69 16.24
C PHE A 4 -19.01 13.91 17.06
N GLY A 5 -17.74 13.95 16.66
CA GLY A 5 -16.68 13.15 17.29
C GLY A 5 -16.65 11.68 16.81
N GLY A 6 -15.82 10.85 17.45
CA GLY A 6 -15.62 9.44 17.10
C GLY A 6 -16.05 8.45 18.19
N MET A 7 -16.77 8.93 19.20
CA MET A 7 -17.25 8.12 20.33
C MET A 7 -18.67 7.63 20.04
N ILE A 8 -18.91 6.35 20.28
CA ILE A 8 -20.24 5.72 20.17
C ILE A 8 -20.45 4.91 21.44
N SER A 9 -21.58 5.10 22.11
CA SER A 9 -22.00 4.28 23.24
C SER A 9 -23.27 3.52 22.85
N LEU A 10 -23.36 2.25 23.25
CA LEU A 10 -24.49 1.39 22.94
C LEU A 10 -24.81 0.47 24.11
N ASP A 11 -26.11 0.27 24.35
CA ASP A 11 -26.61 -0.73 25.30
C ASP A 11 -26.92 -2.01 24.54
N LEU A 12 -26.29 -3.10 24.95
CA LEU A 12 -26.57 -4.42 24.40
C LEU A 12 -27.84 -5.00 25.04
N ALA A 13 -28.65 -5.71 24.27
CA ALA A 13 -29.81 -6.42 24.82
C ALA A 13 -29.38 -7.72 25.54
N THR A 14 -28.55 -7.59 26.57
CA THR A 14 -27.93 -8.71 27.30
C THR A 14 -27.52 -8.27 28.70
N ASP A 15 -27.22 -9.24 29.55
CA ASP A 15 -26.58 -9.03 30.86
C ASP A 15 -25.05 -8.79 30.74
N LEU A 16 -24.42 -8.52 31.89
CA LEU A 16 -22.96 -8.33 31.99
C LEU A 16 -22.16 -9.47 31.36
N ALA A 17 -22.61 -10.71 31.55
CA ALA A 17 -21.92 -11.89 31.02
C ALA A 17 -21.94 -11.92 29.49
N GLY A 18 -23.08 -11.57 28.87
CA GLY A 18 -23.15 -11.45 27.42
C GLY A 18 -22.43 -10.22 26.88
N ALA A 19 -22.41 -9.09 27.61
CA ALA A 19 -21.62 -7.92 27.24
C ALA A 19 -20.11 -8.24 27.22
N ARG A 20 -19.62 -8.96 28.25
CA ARG A 20 -18.25 -9.49 28.28
C ARG A 20 -17.97 -10.41 27.09
N ARG A 21 -18.87 -11.35 26.81
CA ARG A 21 -18.70 -12.29 25.68
C ARG A 21 -18.65 -11.56 24.34
N PHE A 22 -19.46 -10.53 24.16
CA PHE A 22 -19.41 -9.68 22.97
C PHE A 22 -18.03 -9.04 22.83
N LEU A 23 -17.51 -8.42 23.88
CA LEU A 23 -16.19 -7.77 23.87
C LEU A 23 -15.05 -8.75 23.58
N GLU A 24 -15.12 -9.97 24.12
CA GLU A 24 -14.12 -11.02 23.90
C GLU A 24 -14.13 -11.57 22.45
N GLN A 25 -15.21 -11.36 21.69
CA GLN A 25 -15.35 -11.81 20.30
C GLN A 25 -15.10 -10.71 19.26
N VAL A 26 -15.00 -9.45 19.68
CA VAL A 26 -14.73 -8.32 18.77
C VAL A 26 -13.27 -8.37 18.32
N GLN A 27 -13.05 -8.43 17.00
CA GLN A 27 -11.70 -8.53 16.41
C GLN A 27 -11.17 -7.22 15.83
N ILE A 28 -12.06 -6.27 15.52
CA ILE A 28 -11.70 -5.01 14.83
C ILE A 28 -11.31 -3.92 15.83
N PHE A 29 -11.90 -3.93 17.03
CA PHE A 29 -11.60 -2.98 18.09
C PHE A 29 -10.81 -3.67 19.19
N ALA A 30 -9.73 -3.04 19.65
CA ALA A 30 -8.98 -3.55 20.78
C ALA A 30 -9.72 -3.23 22.09
N LEU A 31 -9.84 -4.22 22.98
CA LEU A 31 -10.39 -4.05 24.32
C LEU A 31 -9.36 -3.33 25.20
N ALA A 32 -9.54 -2.03 25.46
CA ALA A 32 -8.61 -1.23 26.26
C ALA A 32 -9.25 0.04 26.84
N GLU A 33 -8.69 0.55 27.94
CA GLU A 33 -9.16 1.76 28.65
C GLU A 33 -8.62 3.08 28.07
N SER A 34 -7.47 3.05 27.39
CA SER A 34 -6.68 4.25 27.08
C SER A 34 -6.99 4.84 25.71
N LEU A 35 -7.40 6.11 25.69
CA LEU A 35 -7.60 6.92 24.49
C LEU A 35 -6.25 7.44 23.90
N GLY A 36 -5.23 6.60 23.76
CA GLY A 36 -3.87 7.04 23.37
C GLY A 36 -3.30 6.44 22.08
N GLY A 37 -3.75 5.26 21.66
CA GLY A 37 -3.22 4.52 20.50
C GLY A 37 -3.80 4.94 19.15
N VAL A 38 -3.20 4.43 18.07
CA VAL A 38 -3.71 4.58 16.70
C VAL A 38 -4.87 3.62 16.40
N GLU A 39 -5.11 2.61 17.25
CA GLU A 39 -6.16 1.61 17.05
C GLU A 39 -7.55 2.11 17.45
N SER A 40 -8.59 1.52 16.83
CA SER A 40 -9.96 1.70 17.32
C SER A 40 -10.16 0.86 18.58
N LEU A 41 -10.84 1.43 19.58
CA LEU A 41 -10.96 0.82 20.90
C LEU A 41 -12.39 0.58 21.31
N ILE A 42 -12.59 -0.46 22.10
CA ILE A 42 -13.86 -0.82 22.72
C ILE A 42 -13.63 -1.08 24.21
N GLU A 43 -14.59 -0.72 25.05
CA GLU A 43 -14.50 -0.94 26.50
C GLU A 43 -15.87 -1.19 27.14
N HIS A 44 -15.83 -1.71 28.35
CA HIS A 44 -16.97 -1.82 29.27
C HIS A 44 -16.83 -0.81 30.42
N PRO A 45 -17.49 0.36 30.36
CA PRO A 45 -17.24 1.42 31.34
C PRO A 45 -17.46 0.99 32.79
N ALA A 46 -18.50 0.17 33.07
CA ALA A 46 -18.86 -0.19 34.44
C ALA A 46 -17.83 -1.06 35.17
N ILE A 47 -16.99 -1.82 34.45
CA ILE A 47 -15.97 -2.73 35.05
C ILE A 47 -14.54 -2.35 34.67
N MET A 48 -14.36 -1.31 33.86
CA MET A 48 -13.06 -0.80 33.41
C MET A 48 -12.92 0.65 33.89
N THR A 49 -13.04 1.63 32.99
CA THR A 49 -12.75 3.05 33.22
C THR A 49 -13.54 3.71 34.35
N HIS A 50 -14.73 3.21 34.68
CA HIS A 50 -15.62 3.76 35.72
C HIS A 50 -15.88 2.76 36.86
N ALA A 51 -15.07 1.70 36.98
CA ALA A 51 -15.23 0.66 38.01
C ALA A 51 -15.19 1.22 39.44
N THR A 52 -14.49 2.33 39.66
CA THR A 52 -14.37 3.00 40.96
C THR A 52 -15.58 3.86 41.35
N ILE A 53 -16.50 4.13 40.41
CA ILE A 53 -17.72 4.89 40.68
C ILE A 53 -18.77 3.95 41.29
N PRO A 54 -19.43 4.31 42.41
CA PRO A 54 -20.48 3.48 43.00
C PRO A 54 -21.61 3.14 42.01
N GLU A 55 -22.14 1.93 42.09
CA GLU A 55 -23.17 1.42 41.16
C GLU A 55 -24.39 2.34 41.04
N GLN A 56 -24.89 2.85 42.17
CA GLN A 56 -26.02 3.78 42.20
C GLN A 56 -25.73 5.06 41.40
N THR A 57 -24.49 5.56 41.49
CA THR A 57 -24.04 6.74 40.74
C THR A 57 -23.86 6.40 39.26
N ARG A 58 -23.30 5.22 38.93
CA ARG A 58 -23.21 4.75 37.54
C ARG A 58 -24.59 4.64 36.89
N ALA A 59 -25.56 4.06 37.57
CA ALA A 59 -26.94 3.93 37.10
C ALA A 59 -27.59 5.30 36.82
N GLN A 60 -27.39 6.29 37.69
CA GLN A 60 -27.86 7.66 37.47
C GLN A 60 -27.21 8.32 36.23
N LEU A 61 -25.98 7.94 35.90
CA LEU A 61 -25.26 8.40 34.72
C LEU A 61 -25.57 7.56 33.46
N GLY A 62 -26.44 6.56 33.54
CA GLY A 62 -26.75 5.64 32.44
C GLY A 62 -25.63 4.64 32.15
N ILE A 63 -24.71 4.42 33.08
CA ILE A 63 -23.61 3.46 32.96
C ILE A 63 -24.06 2.12 33.53
N GLY A 64 -24.77 1.35 32.70
CA GLY A 64 -25.25 0.01 33.03
C GLY A 64 -24.28 -1.11 32.67
N ASP A 65 -24.61 -2.32 33.10
CA ASP A 65 -23.86 -3.56 32.85
C ASP A 65 -23.93 -4.06 31.40
N ALA A 66 -24.79 -3.45 30.58
CA ALA A 66 -24.89 -3.73 29.16
C ALA A 66 -24.23 -2.65 28.29
N LEU A 67 -23.73 -1.58 28.90
CA LEU A 67 -23.18 -0.44 28.19
C LEU A 67 -21.78 -0.78 27.67
N VAL A 68 -21.60 -0.59 26.37
CA VAL A 68 -20.31 -0.68 25.69
C VAL A 68 -19.99 0.66 25.05
N ARG A 69 -18.73 1.09 25.16
CA ARG A 69 -18.23 2.33 24.58
C ARG A 69 -17.17 2.04 23.53
N LEU A 70 -17.36 2.58 22.34
CA LEU A 70 -16.45 2.48 21.21
C LEU A 70 -15.82 3.84 20.92
N SER A 71 -14.55 3.84 20.53
CA SER A 71 -13.86 5.01 20.01
C SER A 71 -13.20 4.67 18.68
N ARG A 72 -13.63 5.36 17.60
CA ARG A 72 -13.06 5.21 16.26
C ARG A 72 -11.93 6.22 16.07
N ARG A 73 -10.68 5.74 16.00
CA ARG A 73 -9.51 6.57 15.67
C ARG A 73 -9.35 6.65 14.15
N LYS A 74 -9.70 7.80 13.57
CA LYS A 74 -9.64 8.04 12.11
C LYS A 74 -8.24 8.43 11.60
N GLN A 75 -7.18 8.37 12.39
CA GLN A 75 -5.88 8.94 11.98
C GLN A 75 -5.22 8.18 10.83
N VAL A 76 -5.14 6.84 10.93
CA VAL A 76 -4.57 6.01 9.85
C VAL A 76 -5.43 6.10 8.59
N GLU A 77 -6.75 6.01 8.73
CA GLU A 77 -7.69 6.13 7.61
C GLU A 77 -7.63 7.51 6.95
N ARG A 78 -7.52 8.60 7.72
CA ARG A 78 -7.38 9.96 7.18
C ARG A 78 -6.03 10.18 6.52
N ALA A 79 -4.95 9.67 7.10
CA ALA A 79 -3.63 9.72 6.49
C ALA A 79 -3.63 8.97 5.14
N TRP A 80 -4.24 7.78 5.12
CA TRP A 80 -4.43 7.00 3.89
C TRP A 80 -5.31 7.70 2.86
N GLN A 81 -6.44 8.28 3.27
CA GLN A 81 -7.33 9.05 2.39
C GLN A 81 -6.64 10.31 1.85
N GLN A 82 -5.81 10.99 2.64
CA GLN A 82 -5.00 12.13 2.18
C GLN A 82 -3.95 11.70 1.17
N THR A 83 -3.29 10.55 1.37
CA THR A 83 -2.36 9.98 0.39
C THR A 83 -3.08 9.61 -0.90
N LEU A 84 -4.23 8.95 -0.83
CA LEU A 84 -5.04 8.60 -2.02
C LEU A 84 -5.57 9.83 -2.76
N ALA A 85 -6.01 10.87 -2.05
CA ALA A 85 -6.50 12.10 -2.66
C ALA A 85 -5.39 12.87 -3.40
N ASN A 86 -4.13 12.69 -3.00
CA ASN A 86 -2.96 13.27 -3.65
C ASN A 86 -2.30 12.33 -4.66
N GLN A 87 -2.84 11.12 -4.88
CA GLN A 87 -2.41 10.30 -6.01
C GLN A 87 -3.02 10.87 -7.29
N PRO A 88 -2.24 11.00 -8.37
CA PRO A 88 -2.81 11.32 -9.67
C PRO A 88 -3.87 10.28 -10.00
N GLN A 89 -5.04 10.74 -10.47
CA GLN A 89 -6.11 9.87 -10.94
C GLN A 89 -5.50 8.86 -11.91
N ARG A 90 -5.66 7.55 -11.65
CA ARG A 90 -5.25 6.53 -12.62
C ARG A 90 -6.15 6.70 -13.84
N ILE A 91 -5.70 7.50 -14.79
CA ILE A 91 -6.29 7.59 -16.11
C ILE A 91 -5.98 6.25 -16.77
N ALA A 92 -7.01 5.43 -16.97
CA ALA A 92 -6.86 4.27 -17.84
C ALA A 92 -6.49 4.82 -19.23
N PRO A 93 -5.39 4.37 -19.84
CA PRO A 93 -5.09 4.75 -21.21
C PRO A 93 -6.27 4.37 -22.11
N SER A 94 -6.50 5.14 -23.19
CA SER A 94 -7.47 4.71 -24.20
C SER A 94 -7.05 3.34 -24.77
N GLU A 95 -7.99 2.59 -25.34
CA GLU A 95 -7.67 1.31 -25.99
C GLU A 95 -6.54 1.44 -27.03
N GLU A 96 -6.53 2.56 -27.77
CA GLU A 96 -5.46 2.89 -28.72
C GLU A 96 -4.11 3.15 -28.02
N HIS A 97 -4.11 3.95 -26.96
CA HIS A 97 -2.87 4.22 -26.20
C HIS A 97 -2.37 2.96 -25.49
N GLN A 98 -3.27 2.10 -25.03
CA GLN A 98 -2.94 0.80 -24.47
C GLN A 98 -2.34 -0.14 -25.52
N ALA A 99 -2.90 -0.18 -26.73
CA ALA A 99 -2.35 -0.94 -27.84
C ALA A 99 -0.94 -0.46 -28.21
N LEU A 100 -0.73 0.86 -28.28
CA LEU A 100 0.59 1.45 -28.56
C LEU A 100 1.64 1.06 -27.50
N ILE A 101 1.26 1.09 -26.21
CA ILE A 101 2.14 0.64 -25.12
C ILE A 101 2.49 -0.84 -25.30
N LEU A 102 1.50 -1.70 -25.54
CA LEU A 102 1.71 -3.14 -25.68
C LEU A 102 2.56 -3.49 -26.90
N GLU A 103 2.34 -2.81 -28.02
CA GLU A 103 3.15 -2.94 -29.22
C GLU A 103 4.61 -2.55 -28.96
N THR A 104 4.82 -1.40 -28.34
CA THR A 104 6.16 -0.91 -27.98
C THR A 104 6.88 -1.88 -27.04
N LEU A 105 6.17 -2.40 -26.03
CA LEU A 105 6.71 -3.41 -25.12
C LEU A 105 7.08 -4.70 -25.85
N GLY A 106 6.26 -5.14 -26.81
CA GLY A 106 6.55 -6.31 -27.65
C GLY A 106 7.80 -6.12 -28.51
N GLN A 107 7.98 -4.94 -29.10
CA GLN A 107 9.18 -4.61 -29.89
C GLN A 107 10.45 -4.60 -29.01
N LEU A 108 10.38 -4.01 -27.82
CA LEU A 108 11.49 -4.05 -26.85
C LEU A 108 11.81 -5.47 -26.42
N GLN A 109 10.80 -6.31 -26.18
CA GLN A 109 11.01 -7.71 -25.84
C GLN A 109 11.72 -8.47 -26.97
N ALA A 110 11.26 -8.33 -28.21
CA ALA A 110 11.89 -8.98 -29.37
C ALA A 110 13.35 -8.53 -29.55
N MET A 111 13.65 -7.26 -29.31
CA MET A 111 15.02 -6.73 -29.33
C MET A 111 15.89 -7.36 -28.23
N LEU A 112 15.38 -7.46 -27.00
CA LEU A 112 16.10 -8.09 -25.89
C LEU A 112 16.36 -9.58 -26.13
N GLU A 113 15.40 -10.29 -26.75
CA GLU A 113 15.55 -11.72 -27.11
C GLU A 113 16.61 -11.95 -28.19
N ARG A 114 16.92 -10.95 -29.03
CA ARG A 114 18.00 -11.01 -30.03
C ARG A 114 19.40 -10.82 -29.41
N LEU A 115 19.49 -10.35 -28.17
CA LEU A 115 20.76 -10.09 -27.48
C LEU A 115 21.24 -11.34 -26.72
N PRO A 116 22.57 -11.56 -26.63
CA PRO A 116 23.10 -12.53 -25.68
C PRO A 116 22.68 -12.17 -24.25
N ALA A 117 22.30 -13.17 -23.45
CA ALA A 117 21.82 -12.98 -22.07
C ALA A 117 22.65 -11.99 -21.21
N PRO A 118 24.00 -12.08 -21.12
CA PRO A 118 24.78 -11.13 -20.31
C PRO A 118 24.75 -9.69 -20.85
N VAL A 119 24.47 -9.53 -22.15
CA VAL A 119 24.34 -8.21 -22.79
C VAL A 119 22.99 -7.58 -22.46
N ALA A 120 21.91 -8.36 -22.59
CA ALA A 120 20.57 -7.94 -22.21
C ALA A 120 20.49 -7.60 -20.71
N GLU A 121 21.12 -8.40 -19.86
CA GLU A 121 21.18 -8.14 -18.41
C GLU A 121 21.92 -6.84 -18.11
N ALA A 122 23.12 -6.63 -18.68
CA ALA A 122 23.86 -5.38 -18.51
C ALA A 122 23.06 -4.16 -18.97
N PHE A 123 22.36 -4.27 -20.09
CA PHE A 123 21.51 -3.20 -20.63
C PHE A 123 20.34 -2.87 -19.70
N CYS A 124 19.64 -3.89 -19.18
CA CYS A 124 18.55 -3.71 -18.22
C CYS A 124 19.03 -3.10 -16.90
N LEU A 125 20.19 -3.50 -16.37
CA LEU A 125 20.78 -2.91 -15.17
C LEU A 125 21.08 -1.41 -15.35
N ALA A 126 21.56 -1.03 -16.54
CA ALA A 126 21.81 0.37 -16.86
C ALA A 126 20.51 1.17 -17.03
N GLN A 127 19.58 0.70 -17.86
CA GLN A 127 18.40 1.48 -18.28
C GLN A 127 17.25 1.44 -17.27
N LEU A 128 17.00 0.31 -16.62
CA LEU A 128 15.86 0.14 -15.72
C LEU A 128 16.23 0.38 -14.25
N GLN A 129 17.44 -0.01 -13.86
CA GLN A 129 17.88 0.10 -12.47
C GLN A 129 18.83 1.29 -12.23
N GLY A 130 19.29 1.96 -13.28
CA GLY A 130 20.14 3.15 -13.17
C GLY A 130 21.55 2.87 -12.64
N LEU A 131 22.04 1.63 -12.71
CA LEU A 131 23.38 1.27 -12.25
C LEU A 131 24.43 1.84 -13.21
N ASN A 132 25.55 2.31 -12.65
CA ASN A 132 26.72 2.68 -13.45
C ASN A 132 27.55 1.47 -13.88
N TYR A 133 28.46 1.65 -14.83
CA TYR A 133 29.21 0.53 -15.43
C TYR A 133 30.08 -0.23 -14.44
N ARG A 134 30.60 0.44 -13.40
CA ARG A 134 31.36 -0.19 -12.32
C ARG A 134 30.48 -1.11 -11.46
N GLN A 135 29.27 -0.67 -11.13
CA GLN A 135 28.29 -1.48 -10.40
C GLN A 135 27.86 -2.69 -11.22
N ILE A 136 27.58 -2.50 -12.51
CA ILE A 136 27.21 -3.58 -13.44
C ILE A 136 28.36 -4.60 -13.56
N ALA A 137 29.59 -4.13 -13.75
CA ALA A 137 30.78 -4.98 -13.84
C ALA A 137 30.94 -5.87 -12.60
N THR A 138 30.75 -5.28 -11.41
CA THR A 138 30.79 -6.00 -10.14
C THR A 138 29.68 -7.05 -10.05
N GLN A 139 28.46 -6.70 -10.44
CA GLN A 139 27.30 -7.59 -10.34
C GLN A 139 27.38 -8.77 -11.32
N LEU A 140 27.86 -8.53 -12.55
CA LEU A 140 27.99 -9.55 -13.59
C LEU A 140 29.31 -10.33 -13.51
N GLY A 141 30.22 -9.97 -12.61
CA GLY A 141 31.54 -10.62 -12.49
C GLY A 141 32.45 -10.40 -13.69
N VAL A 142 32.34 -9.25 -14.38
CA VAL A 142 33.12 -8.90 -15.57
C VAL A 142 33.87 -7.58 -15.40
N SER A 143 34.74 -7.22 -16.34
CA SER A 143 35.43 -5.92 -16.33
C SER A 143 34.51 -4.78 -16.83
N GLU A 144 34.75 -3.54 -16.40
CA GLU A 144 34.06 -2.36 -16.94
C GLU A 144 34.20 -2.25 -18.47
N ARG A 145 35.35 -2.66 -19.03
CA ARG A 145 35.57 -2.73 -20.48
C ARG A 145 34.61 -3.71 -21.16
N THR A 146 34.31 -4.83 -20.51
CA THR A 146 33.31 -5.79 -20.99
C THR A 146 31.92 -5.18 -20.97
N VAL A 147 31.56 -4.45 -19.91
CA VAL A 147 30.28 -3.75 -19.82
C VAL A 147 30.13 -2.71 -20.93
N THR A 148 31.18 -1.93 -21.22
CA THR A 148 31.16 -1.00 -22.37
C THR A 148 30.89 -1.72 -23.69
N LYS A 149 31.50 -2.90 -23.90
CA LYS A 149 31.25 -3.73 -25.08
C LYS A 149 29.80 -4.23 -25.13
N TYR A 150 29.25 -4.68 -24.00
CA TYR A 150 27.84 -5.08 -23.90
C TYR A 150 26.91 -3.91 -24.24
N MET A 151 27.16 -2.73 -23.69
CA MET A 151 26.35 -1.54 -24.00
C MET A 151 26.41 -1.17 -25.49
N ALA A 152 27.59 -1.24 -26.12
CA ALA A 152 27.71 -0.99 -27.55
C ALA A 152 26.92 -2.00 -28.40
N GLN A 153 26.92 -3.28 -28.01
CA GLN A 153 26.13 -4.31 -28.68
C GLN A 153 24.62 -4.08 -28.51
N ALA A 154 24.18 -3.72 -27.32
CA ALA A 154 22.78 -3.39 -27.06
C ALA A 154 22.32 -2.16 -27.85
N MET A 155 23.12 -1.08 -27.84
CA MET A 155 22.80 0.14 -28.60
C MET A 155 22.75 -0.11 -30.10
N LEU A 156 23.62 -0.97 -30.65
CA LEU A 156 23.54 -1.37 -32.05
C LEU A 156 22.22 -2.08 -32.37
N GLN A 157 21.75 -2.97 -31.49
CA GLN A 157 20.45 -3.62 -31.68
C GLN A 157 19.28 -2.62 -31.59
N CYS A 158 19.36 -1.61 -30.73
CA CYS A 158 18.37 -0.53 -30.69
C CYS A 158 18.31 0.22 -32.03
N LEU A 159 19.48 0.59 -32.60
CA LEU A 159 19.54 1.26 -33.91
C LEU A 159 18.98 0.39 -35.03
N LEU A 160 19.27 -0.91 -35.04
CA LEU A 160 18.76 -1.83 -36.04
C LEU A 160 17.23 -1.94 -35.96
N LEU A 161 16.67 -1.95 -34.75
CA LEU A 161 15.23 -1.93 -34.54
C LEU A 161 14.59 -0.64 -35.05
N GLU A 162 15.21 0.52 -34.77
CA GLU A 162 14.73 1.83 -35.26
C GLU A 162 14.66 1.85 -36.79
N VAL A 163 15.68 1.31 -37.48
CA VAL A 163 15.69 1.18 -38.94
C VAL A 163 14.63 0.19 -39.45
N GLU A 164 14.41 -0.94 -38.76
CA GLU A 164 13.34 -1.89 -39.11
C GLU A 164 11.94 -1.25 -38.97
N LEU A 165 11.73 -0.43 -37.94
CA LEU A 165 10.48 0.28 -37.70
C LEU A 165 10.23 1.37 -38.76
N ASP A 166 11.24 2.17 -39.09
CA ASP A 166 11.16 3.19 -40.14
C ASP A 166 10.94 2.58 -41.53
N GLY A 167 11.57 1.44 -41.80
CA GLY A 167 11.40 0.70 -43.06
C GLY A 167 10.04 0.01 -43.21
N ALA A 168 9.35 -0.31 -42.11
CA ALA A 168 7.99 -0.87 -42.11
C ALA A 168 6.90 0.19 -42.32
N LEU A 169 7.25 1.48 -42.23
CA LEU A 169 6.35 2.63 -42.41
C LEU A 169 6.42 3.24 -43.84
N LEU A 170 7.16 2.64 -44.77
CA LEU A 170 7.24 2.99 -46.21
C LEU A 170 6.55 1.94 -47.09
#